data_AF-A0A411YDX0-F1
#
_entry.id   AF-A0A411YDX0-F1
#
_cell.length_a   1.000
_cell.length_b   1.000
_cell.length_c   1.000
_cell.angle_alpha   90.00
_cell.angle_beta   90.00
_cell.angle_gamma   90.00
#
_symmetry.space_group_name_H-M   'P 1'
#
loop_
_entity.id
_entity.type
_entity.pdbx_description
1 polymer ?
#
loop_
_entity_poly.entity_id
_entity_poly.type
_entity_poly.pdbx_seq_one_letter_code
_entity_poly.pdbx_strand_id
1 'polypeptide(L)'
;MMRSVEQVRAAHCDSKTAYPNRFQAKFEADKASDRTGELIRAYRCVFCPEHFHIGHPPTYERLEELAWAARRHAQGEELPS
;
A
#
# COMPACT_ATOMS: atom_id res chain seq x y z
N MET A 1 0.94 -3.64 -19.61
CA MET A 1 2.35 -3.28 -19.36
C MET A 1 2.53 -3.15 -17.85
N MET A 2 3.52 -3.82 -17.26
CA MET A 2 3.75 -3.81 -15.81
C MET A 2 4.47 -2.52 -15.41
N ARG A 3 4.06 -1.85 -14.32
CA ARG A 3 4.69 -0.61 -13.83
C ARG A 3 6.10 -0.86 -13.30
N SER A 4 6.91 0.19 -13.24
CA SER A 4 8.20 0.14 -12.53
C SER A 4 7.96 -0.05 -11.02
N VAL A 5 8.97 -0.57 -10.30
CA VAL A 5 8.91 -0.73 -8.84
C VAL A 5 8.60 0.62 -8.17
N GLU A 6 9.18 1.71 -8.67
CA GLU A 6 8.94 3.08 -8.20
C GLU A 6 7.49 3.50 -8.33
N GLN A 7 6.89 3.28 -9.50
CA GLN A 7 5.49 3.59 -9.75
C GLN A 7 4.56 2.76 -8.87
N VAL A 8 4.92 1.50 -8.59
CA VAL A 8 4.16 0.64 -7.68
C VAL A 8 4.28 1.16 -6.24
N ARG A 9 5.49 1.52 -5.80
CA ARG A 9 5.75 2.09 -4.47
C ARG A 9 5.04 3.42 -4.27
N ALA A 10 5.19 4.37 -5.19
CA ALA A 10 4.57 5.68 -5.10
C ALA A 10 3.04 5.57 -4.94
N ALA A 11 2.41 4.64 -5.66
CA ALA A 11 0.97 4.39 -5.58
C ALA A 11 0.52 3.66 -4.29
N HIS A 12 1.37 2.83 -3.68
CA HIS A 12 1.02 1.98 -2.53
C HIS A 12 1.56 2.46 -1.18
N CYS A 13 2.52 3.38 -1.20
CA CYS A 13 3.23 3.91 -0.04
C CYS A 13 3.30 5.44 -0.09
N ASP A 14 4.10 6.02 -0.99
CA ASP A 14 4.53 7.43 -0.84
C ASP A 14 3.38 8.44 -0.98
N SER A 15 2.33 8.10 -1.73
CA SER A 15 1.12 8.93 -1.88
C SER A 15 0.08 8.74 -0.76
N LYS A 16 0.35 7.90 0.24
CA LYS A 16 -0.61 7.52 1.27
C LYS A 16 -0.16 7.96 2.65
N THR A 17 -1.14 8.36 3.47
CA THR A 17 -0.92 8.63 4.89
C THR A 17 -0.36 7.39 5.59
N ALA A 18 0.78 7.56 6.25
CA ALA A 18 1.41 6.54 7.09
C ALA A 18 0.85 6.63 8.52
N TYR A 19 0.32 5.51 9.02
CA TYR A 19 -0.19 5.38 10.38
C TYR A 19 0.79 4.57 11.23
N PRO A 20 1.09 4.99 12.47
CA PRO A 20 2.10 4.35 13.32
C PRO A 20 1.66 2.99 13.86
N ASN A 21 0.36 2.70 13.89
CA ASN A 21 -0.14 1.42 14.37
C ASN A 21 -1.43 0.99 13.65
N ARG A 22 -1.72 -0.31 13.74
CA ARG A 22 -2.89 -0.93 13.13
C ARG A 22 -4.21 -0.36 13.64
N PHE A 23 -4.27 0.02 14.91
CA PHE A 23 -5.50 0.51 15.55
C PHE A 23 -5.95 1.83 14.92
N GLN A 24 -5.03 2.79 14.81
CA GLN A 24 -5.28 4.08 14.17
C GLN A 24 -5.61 3.93 12.69
N ALA A 25 -4.86 3.09 11.97
CA ALA A 25 -5.15 2.82 10.56
C ALA A 25 -6.55 2.20 10.37
N LYS A 26 -6.94 1.25 11.22
CA LYS A 26 -8.27 0.63 11.16
C LYS A 26 -9.37 1.67 11.41
N PHE A 27 -9.21 2.49 12.44
CA PHE A 27 -10.17 3.54 12.77
C PHE A 27 -10.39 4.50 11.59
N GLU A 28 -9.31 4.95 10.94
CA GLU A 28 -9.42 5.81 9.76
C GLU A 28 -9.98 5.07 8.53
N ALA A 29 -9.69 3.78 8.36
CA ALA A 29 -10.28 2.96 7.30
C ALA A 29 -11.80 2.80 7.46
N ASP A 30 -12.27 2.56 8.69
CA ASP A 30 -13.70 2.44 9.00
C ASP A 30 -14.41 3.77 8.71
N LYS A 31 -13.88 4.90 9.21
CA LYS A 31 -14.39 6.24 8.91
C LYS A 31 -14.43 6.55 7.41
N ALA A 32 -13.39 6.16 6.68
CA ALA A 32 -13.34 6.35 5.23
C ALA A 32 -14.39 5.50 4.52
N SER A 33 -14.60 4.27 4.98
CA SER A 33 -15.63 3.37 4.45
C SER A 33 -17.02 3.94 4.68
N ASP A 34 -17.32 4.40 5.89
CA ASP A 34 -18.61 5.01 6.24
C ASP A 34 -18.90 6.26 5.39
N ARG A 35 -17.88 7.08 5.13
CA ARG A 35 -18.01 8.31 4.33
C ARG A 35 -18.24 8.04 2.84
N THR A 36 -17.63 6.99 2.31
CA THR A 36 -17.61 6.72 0.86
C THR A 36 -18.61 5.66 0.41
N GLY A 37 -19.07 4.82 1.34
CA GLY A 37 -19.83 3.60 1.03
C GLY A 37 -18.98 2.48 0.42
N GLU A 38 -17.66 2.67 0.32
CA GLU A 38 -16.73 1.70 -0.27
C GLU A 38 -15.99 0.92 0.82
N LEU A 39 -15.58 -0.31 0.51
CA LEU A 39 -14.76 -1.10 1.43
C LEU A 39 -13.32 -0.58 1.43
N ILE A 40 -12.93 0.16 2.46
CA ILE A 40 -11.55 0.57 2.72
C ILE A 40 -10.99 -0.25 3.88
N ARG A 41 -9.75 -0.76 3.74
CA ARG A 41 -9.08 -1.58 4.75
C ARG A 41 -7.73 -1.00 5.15
N ALA A 42 -7.40 -1.17 6.42
CA ALA A 42 -6.04 -1.01 6.90
C ALA A 42 -5.16 -2.18 6.45
N TYR A 43 -3.95 -1.89 6.00
CA TYR A 43 -2.96 -2.90 5.62
C TYR A 43 -1.55 -2.47 6.08
N ARG A 44 -0.68 -3.45 6.35
CA ARG A 44 0.75 -3.18 6.59
C ARG A 44 1.43 -2.93 5.24
N CYS A 45 2.18 -1.85 5.15
CA CYS A 45 2.91 -1.46 3.96
C CYS A 45 4.05 -2.46 3.66
N VAL A 46 4.17 -2.92 2.42
CA VAL A 46 5.26 -3.84 2.02
C VAL A 46 6.59 -3.13 1.75
N PHE A 47 6.55 -1.83 1.44
CA PHE A 47 7.74 -0.99 1.19
C PHE A 47 8.21 -0.24 2.44
N CYS A 48 7.38 -0.17 3.47
CA CYS A 48 7.59 0.62 4.67
C CYS A 48 6.99 -0.09 5.90
N PRO A 49 7.57 -1.25 6.30
CA PRO A 49 6.93 -2.19 7.23
C PRO A 49 6.64 -1.64 8.63
N GLU A 50 7.28 -0.52 8.99
CA GLU A 50 7.06 0.23 10.22
C GLU A 50 5.70 0.93 10.28
N HIS A 51 5.03 1.12 9.13
CA HIS A 51 3.79 1.86 9.02
C HIS A 51 2.64 1.05 8.43
N PHE A 52 1.44 1.53 8.70
CA PHE A 52 0.19 1.03 8.14
C PHE A 52 -0.40 2.09 7.20
N HIS A 53 -1.11 1.64 6.17
CA HIS A 53 -1.86 2.50 5.26
C HIS A 53 -3.31 2.03 5.18
N ILE A 54 -4.14 2.84 4.54
CA ILE A 54 -5.51 2.49 4.19
C ILE A 54 -5.72 2.51 2.67
N GLY A 55 -6.64 1.69 2.19
CA GLY A 55 -7.04 1.68 0.79
C GLY A 55 -8.00 0.54 0.47
N HIS A 56 -8.44 0.50 -0.78
CA HIS A 56 -9.24 -0.61 -1.27
C HIS A 56 -8.47 -1.93 -1.20
N PRO A 57 -9.16 -3.05 -0.95
CA PRO A 57 -8.61 -4.37 -1.20
C PRO A 57 -8.10 -4.46 -2.64
N PRO A 58 -6.85 -4.88 -2.87
CA PRO A 58 -6.32 -5.01 -4.22
C PRO A 58 -7.07 -6.11 -5.00
N THR A 59 -7.24 -5.89 -6.30
CA THR A 59 -7.63 -6.97 -7.23
C THR A 59 -6.52 -8.01 -7.32
N TYR A 60 -6.84 -9.21 -7.85
CA TYR A 60 -5.86 -10.27 -8.03
C TYR A 60 -4.66 -9.82 -8.89
N GLU A 61 -4.91 -9.14 -10.01
CA GLU A 61 -3.85 -8.57 -10.87
C GLU A 61 -2.98 -7.55 -10.11
N ARG A 62 -3.59 -6.73 -9.25
CA ARG A 62 -2.85 -5.73 -8.46
C ARG A 62 -2.04 -6.38 -7.34
N LEU A 63 -2.47 -7.53 -6.83
CA LEU A 63 -1.69 -8.34 -5.88
C LEU A 63 -0.45 -8.93 -6.55
N GLU A 64 -0.56 -9.44 -7.77
CA GLU A 64 0.59 -9.98 -8.51
C GLU A 64 1.64 -8.89 -8.77
N GLU A 65 1.19 -7.70 -9.20
CA GLU A 65 2.07 -6.56 -9.43
C GLU A 65 2.75 -6.07 -8.13
N LEU A 66 2.00 -6.02 -7.02
CA LEU A 66 2.56 -5.66 -5.72
C LEU A 66 3.57 -6.70 -5.21
N ALA A 67 3.26 -7.99 -5.35
CA ALA A 67 4.17 -9.06 -4.95
C ALA A 67 5.45 -9.06 -5.78
N TRP A 68 5.35 -8.81 -7.09
CA TRP A 68 6.50 -8.64 -7.95
C TRP A 68 7.37 -7.45 -7.50
N ALA A 69 6.78 -6.27 -7.30
CA ALA A 69 7.51 -5.06 -6.91
C ALA A 69 8.16 -5.20 -5.52
N ALA A 70 7.46 -5.81 -4.56
CA ALA A 70 7.99 -6.07 -3.23
C ALA A 70 9.22 -7.00 -3.27
N ARG A 71 9.21 -8.04 -4.11
CA ARG A 71 10.36 -8.93 -4.30
C ARG A 71 11.58 -8.20 -4.85
N ARG A 72 11.41 -7.38 -5.89
CA ARG A 72 12.53 -6.64 -6.49
C ARG A 72 13.07 -5.57 -5.53
N HIS A 73 12.19 -4.88 -4.81
CA HIS A 73 12.60 -3.95 -3.76
C HIS A 73 13.41 -4.63 -2.66
N ALA A 74 12.99 -5.81 -2.20
CA ALA A 74 13.74 -6.60 -1.20
C ALA A 74 15.11 -7.10 -1.71
N GLN A 75 15.29 -7.21 -3.02
CA GLN A 75 16.57 -7.58 -3.66
C GLN A 75 17.51 -6.38 -3.86
N GLY A 76 17.13 -5.19 -3.40
CA GLY A 76 17.97 -4.00 -3.49
C GLY A 76 18.05 -3.40 -4.88
N GLU A 77 17.10 -3.70 -5.78
CA GLU A 77 16.96 -2.92 -7.01
C GLU A 77 16.60 -1.48 -6.64
N GLU A 78 17.63 -0.64 -6.70
CA GLU A 78 17.55 0.77 -6.39
C GLU A 78 16.53 1.43 -7.33
N LEU A 79 15.57 2.09 -6.70
CA LEU A 79 14.77 3.11 -7.34
C LEU A 79 15.75 4.19 -7.78
N PRO A 80 15.71 4.66 -9.04
CA PRO A 80 16.51 5.83 -9.40
C PRO A 80 16.16 6.96 -8.44
N SER A 81 17.22 7.52 -7.83
CA SER A 81 17.19 8.62 -6.88
C SER A 81 16.48 9.85 -7.43
#